data_AF-A0A4Q3ABQ4-F1
#
_entry.id   AF-A0A4Q3ABQ4-F1
#
_cell.length_a   1.000
_cell.length_b   1.000
_cell.length_c   1.000
_cell.angle_alpha   90.00
_cell.angle_beta   90.00
_cell.angle_gamma   90.00
#
_symmetry.space_group_name_H-M   'P 1'
#
loop_
_entity.id
_entity.type
_entity.pdbx_description
1 polymer ?
#
loop_
_entity_poly.entity_id
_entity_poly.type
_entity_poly.pdbx_seq_one_letter_code
_entity_poly.pdbx_strand_id
1 'polypeptide(L)'
;MAAHPFSIHNYRAYWIARLASTLAGLSMVVVIGWQVYDIARETMGIREAAMQLGFVGLVQFLPLLALTLVTGWVADRLDRRWIVRAAIALELGCAAALAWLTQTDTITLPALFG
;
A
#
# COMPACT_ATOMS: atom_id res chain seq x y z
N MET A 1 -35.26 15.24 13.80
CA MET A 1 -34.71 13.96 13.29
C MET A 1 -33.37 14.29 12.63
N ALA A 2 -32.25 13.76 13.14
CA ALA A 2 -30.94 14.05 12.56
C ALA A 2 -30.90 13.58 11.09
N ALA A 3 -30.36 14.40 10.19
CA ALA A 3 -30.21 14.02 8.79
C ALA A 3 -29.31 12.77 8.69
N HIS A 4 -29.73 11.77 7.92
CA HIS A 4 -28.97 10.55 7.72
C HIS A 4 -27.56 10.88 7.15
N PRO A 5 -26.45 10.33 7.67
CA PRO A 5 -25.09 10.74 7.26
C PRO A 5 -24.85 10.64 5.75
N PHE A 6 -25.45 9.65 5.07
CA PHE A 6 -25.34 9.50 3.62
C PHE A 6 -26.15 10.52 2.81
N SER A 7 -26.95 11.41 3.40
CA SER A 7 -27.53 12.53 2.65
C SER A 7 -26.49 13.62 2.34
N ILE A 8 -25.38 13.65 3.10
CA ILE A 8 -24.32 14.64 2.97
C ILE A 8 -23.37 14.21 1.85
N HIS A 9 -23.25 15.01 0.79
CA HIS A 9 -22.38 14.72 -0.37
C HIS A 9 -20.93 14.44 0.03
N ASN A 10 -20.34 15.31 0.85
CA ASN A 10 -18.94 15.18 1.30
C ASN A 10 -18.71 13.89 2.09
N TYR A 11 -19.70 13.47 2.91
CA TYR A 11 -19.60 12.23 3.66
C TYR A 11 -19.61 11.01 2.74
N ARG A 12 -20.50 10.98 1.74
CA ARG A 12 -20.53 9.92 0.73
C ARG A 12 -19.21 9.82 -0.05
N ALA A 13 -18.69 10.96 -0.51
CA ALA A 13 -17.42 11.01 -1.24
C ALA A 13 -16.26 10.48 -0.37
N TYR A 14 -16.18 10.92 0.88
CA TYR A 14 -15.19 10.42 1.84
C TYR A 14 -15.34 8.92 2.09
N TRP A 15 -16.58 8.44 2.28
CA TRP A 15 -16.85 7.04 2.57
C TRP A 15 -16.43 6.13 1.40
N ILE A 16 -16.77 6.51 0.16
CA ILE A 16 -16.37 5.77 -1.04
C ILE A 16 -14.84 5.79 -1.19
N ALA A 17 -14.20 6.95 -1.02
CA ALA A 17 -12.75 7.06 -1.11
C ALA A 17 -12.06 6.17 -0.06
N ARG A 18 -12.56 6.17 1.18
CA ARG A 18 -12.02 5.35 2.27
C ARG A 18 -12.22 3.86 2.02
N LEU A 19 -13.38 3.46 1.51
CA LEU A 19 -13.65 2.07 1.15
C LEU A 19 -12.70 1.61 0.05
N ALA A 20 -12.61 2.38 -1.03
CA ALA A 20 -11.76 2.08 -2.19
C ALA A 20 -10.28 1.99 -1.80
N SER A 21 -9.76 2.94 -1.01
CA SER A 21 -8.37 2.91 -0.57
C SER A 21 -8.08 1.72 0.35
N THR A 22 -9.02 1.35 1.21
CA THR A 22 -8.85 0.19 2.10
C THR A 22 -8.81 -1.11 1.32
N LEU A 23 -9.69 -1.27 0.33
CA LEU A 23 -9.68 -2.43 -0.56
C LEU A 23 -8.39 -2.50 -1.38
N ALA A 24 -7.97 -1.38 -1.96
CA ALA A 24 -6.73 -1.29 -2.74
C ALA A 24 -5.51 -1.72 -1.90
N GLY A 25 -5.34 -1.16 -0.70
CA GLY A 25 -4.22 -1.51 0.18
C GLY A 25 -4.21 -2.98 0.58
N LEU A 26 -5.37 -3.56 0.93
CA LEU A 26 -5.46 -4.99 1.27
C LEU A 26 -5.15 -5.88 0.07
N SER A 27 -5.69 -5.56 -1.11
CA SER A 27 -5.40 -6.29 -2.34
C SER A 27 -3.92 -6.21 -2.71
N MET A 28 -3.29 -5.04 -2.59
CA MET A 28 -1.88 -4.84 -2.89
C MET A 28 -0.99 -5.72 -2.02
N VAL A 29 -1.26 -5.79 -0.71
CA VAL A 29 -0.52 -6.66 0.22
C VAL A 29 -0.62 -8.14 -0.18
N VAL A 30 -1.82 -8.60 -0.56
CA VAL A 30 -2.02 -9.98 -1.00
C VAL A 30 -1.27 -10.26 -2.30
N VAL A 31 -1.39 -9.38 -3.30
CA VAL A 31 -0.73 -9.53 -4.60
C VAL A 31 0.79 -9.58 -4.46
N ILE A 32 1.39 -8.65 -3.71
CA ILE A 32 2.83 -8.64 -3.46
C ILE A 32 3.27 -9.94 -2.76
N GLY A 33 2.51 -10.40 -1.77
CA GLY A 33 2.82 -11.64 -1.06
C GLY A 33 2.87 -12.86 -1.98
N TRP A 34 1.89 -13.00 -2.86
CA TRP A 34 1.89 -14.08 -3.87
C TRP A 34 3.02 -13.92 -4.89
N GLN A 35 3.23 -12.72 -5.44
CA GLN A 35 4.29 -12.47 -6.41
C GLN A 35 5.69 -12.79 -5.86
N VAL A 36 6.00 -12.37 -4.63
CA VAL A 36 7.29 -12.68 -4.00
C VAL A 36 7.43 -14.18 -3.78
N TYR A 37 6.37 -14.84 -3.31
CA TYR A 37 6.40 -16.28 -3.06
C TYR A 37 6.60 -17.07 -4.35
N ASP A 38 5.88 -16.75 -5.42
CA ASP A 38 5.97 -17.44 -6.70
C ASP A 38 7.38 -17.31 -7.30
N ILE A 39 7.92 -16.08 -7.35
CA ILE A 39 9.28 -15.84 -7.85
C ILE A 39 10.34 -16.56 -6.99
N ALA A 40 10.16 -16.55 -5.67
CA ALA A 40 11.10 -17.23 -4.77
C ALA A 40 10.99 -18.76 -4.86
N ARG A 41 9.82 -19.32 -5.20
CA ARG A 41 9.62 -20.76 -5.39
C ARG A 41 10.19 -21.27 -6.72
N GLU A 42 10.25 -20.41 -7.74
CA GLU A 42 10.90 -20.73 -9.01
C GLU A 42 12.43 -20.78 -8.89
N THR A 43 13.00 -20.03 -7.96
CA THR A 43 14.46 -19.82 -7.86
C THR A 43 15.11 -20.43 -6.61
N MET A 44 14.37 -20.71 -5.55
CA MET A 44 14.90 -21.10 -4.23
C MET A 44 14.14 -22.26 -3.57
N GLY A 45 14.73 -22.85 -2.52
CA GLY A 45 14.05 -23.86 -1.70
C GLY A 45 12.90 -23.27 -0.87
N ILE A 46 11.95 -24.11 -0.42
CA ILE A 46 10.76 -23.67 0.36
C ILE A 46 11.13 -22.78 1.56
N ARG A 47 12.23 -23.12 2.25
CA ARG A 47 12.68 -22.42 3.46
C ARG A 47 13.22 -21.02 3.16
N GLU A 48 13.89 -20.86 2.02
CA GLU A 48 14.45 -19.58 1.55
C GLU A 48 13.34 -18.68 1.00
N ALA A 49 12.37 -19.25 0.28
CA ALA A 49 11.18 -18.53 -0.16
C ALA A 49 10.34 -17.99 1.03
N ALA A 50 10.18 -18.78 2.09
CA ALA A 50 9.52 -18.31 3.31
C ALA A 50 10.29 -17.16 4.00
N MET A 51 11.62 -17.16 3.93
CA MET A 51 12.46 -16.09 4.47
C MET A 51 12.28 -14.78 3.69
N GLN A 52 12.15 -14.83 2.37
CA GLN A 52 11.83 -13.67 1.53
C GLN A 52 10.50 -13.03 1.94
N LEU A 53 9.47 -13.83 2.20
CA LEU A 53 8.18 -13.34 2.67
C LEU A 53 8.29 -12.64 4.05
N GLY A 54 9.18 -13.13 4.92
CA GLY A 54 9.52 -12.47 6.17
C GLY A 54 10.18 -11.09 5.96
N PHE A 55 11.09 -10.97 4.99
CA PHE A 55 11.69 -9.70 4.63
C PHE A 55 10.70 -8.70 4.05
N VAL A 56 9.72 -9.15 3.27
CA VAL A 56 8.62 -8.28 2.80
C VAL A 56 7.91 -7.62 3.98
N GLY A 57 7.59 -8.39 5.04
CA GLY A 57 6.99 -7.84 6.26
C GLY A 57 7.89 -6.80 6.96
N LEU A 58 9.20 -7.05 7.02
CA LEU A 58 10.16 -6.09 7.59
C LEU A 58 10.24 -4.78 6.78
N VAL A 59 10.29 -4.88 5.45
CA VAL A 59 10.34 -3.71 4.55
C VAL A 59 9.02 -2.94 4.58
N GLN A 60 7.87 -3.57 4.82
CA GLN A 60 6.61 -2.86 5.03
C GLN A 60 6.55 -2.15 6.39
N PHE A 61 7.15 -2.76 7.42
CA PHE A 61 7.13 -2.22 8.79
C PHE A 61 8.10 -1.04 8.98
N LEU A 62 9.31 -1.09 8.43
CA LEU A 62 10.35 -0.11 8.68
C LEU A 62 9.96 1.34 8.28
N PRO A 63 9.42 1.61 7.08
CA PRO A 63 8.95 2.94 6.70
C PRO A 63 7.81 3.40 7.59
N LEU A 64 6.90 2.49 7.95
CA LEU A 64 5.76 2.78 8.82
C LEU A 64 6.26 3.23 10.20
N LEU A 65 7.20 2.50 10.80
CA LEU A 65 7.84 2.85 12.07
C LEU A 65 8.56 4.20 11.98
N ALA A 66 9.39 4.40 10.96
CA ALA A 66 10.18 5.62 10.78
C ALA A 66 9.30 6.86 10.54
N LEU A 67 8.25 6.72 9.73
CA LEU A 67 7.36 7.81 9.38
C LEU A 67 6.29 8.08 10.44
N THR A 68 6.05 7.18 11.40
CA THR A 68 5.03 7.40 12.45
C THR A 68 5.31 8.68 13.24
N LEU A 69 6.57 8.96 13.59
CA LEU A 69 6.94 10.20 14.28
C LEU A 69 6.79 11.44 13.38
N VAL A 70 7.23 11.33 12.13
CA VAL A 70 7.18 12.43 11.15
C VAL A 70 5.73 12.80 10.83
N THR A 71 4.88 11.80 10.59
CA THR A 71 3.46 11.99 10.25
C THR A 71 2.69 12.69 11.35
N GLY A 72 2.98 12.42 12.64
CA GLY A 72 2.40 13.15 13.76
C GLY A 72 2.72 14.65 13.71
N TRP A 73 4.00 14.98 13.59
CA TRP A 73 4.43 16.38 13.47
C TRP A 73 3.86 17.09 12.23
N VAL A 74 3.82 16.40 11.09
CA VAL A 74 3.24 16.93 9.85
C VAL A 74 1.72 17.13 9.97
N ALA A 75 1.00 16.21 10.60
CA ALA A 75 -0.46 16.28 10.77
C ALA A 75 -0.93 17.43 11.67
N ASP A 76 -0.04 17.93 12.54
CA ASP A 76 -0.30 19.08 13.39
C ASP A 76 -0.05 20.42 12.68
N ARG A 77 0.78 20.43 11.62
CA ARG A 77 1.16 21.66 10.90
C ARG A 77 0.50 21.82 9.54
N LEU A 78 0.09 20.72 8.90
CA LEU A 78 -0.51 20.73 7.58
C LEU A 78 -1.98 20.34 7.63
N ASP A 79 -2.72 20.91 6.69
CA ASP A 79 -4.10 20.54 6.38
C ASP A 79 -4.19 19.03 6.06
N ARG A 80 -4.87 18.27 6.92
CA ARG A 80 -4.99 16.80 6.82
C ARG A 80 -5.53 16.30 5.47
N ARG A 81 -6.35 17.11 4.81
CA ARG A 81 -6.86 16.83 3.45
C ARG A 81 -5.75 16.65 2.42
N TRP A 82 -4.67 17.44 2.50
CA TRP A 82 -3.56 17.36 1.57
C TRP A 82 -2.66 16.17 1.86
N ILE A 83 -2.46 15.86 3.15
CA ILE A 83 -1.73 14.67 3.58
C ILE A 83 -2.40 13.41 3.00
N VAL A 84 -3.71 13.27 3.18
CA VAL A 84 -4.47 12.11 2.66
C VAL A 84 -4.42 12.04 1.13
N ARG A 85 -4.55 13.17 0.43
CA ARG A 85 -4.45 13.21 -1.04
C ARG A 85 -3.07 12.78 -1.54
N ALA A 86 -2.01 13.26 -0.89
CA ALA A 86 -0.64 12.90 -1.25
C ALA A 86 -0.37 11.41 -1.00
N ALA A 87 -0.85 10.87 0.13
CA ALA A 87 -0.72 9.44 0.44
C ALA A 87 -1.43 8.55 -0.59
N ILE A 88 -2.67 8.89 -0.96
CA ILE A 88 -3.43 8.15 -1.99
C ILE A 88 -2.75 8.28 -3.36
N ALA A 89 -2.23 9.46 -3.72
CA ALA A 89 -1.51 9.65 -4.97
C ALA A 89 -0.22 8.82 -5.04
N LEU A 90 0.51 8.71 -3.93
CA LEU A 90 1.68 7.85 -3.83
C LEU A 90 1.30 6.37 -3.96
N GLU A 91 0.23 5.93 -3.29
CA GLU A 91 -0.28 4.56 -3.38
C GLU A 91 -0.68 4.19 -4.82
N LEU A 92 -1.36 5.10 -5.53
CA LEU A 92 -1.67 4.94 -6.95
C LEU A 92 -0.41 4.88 -7.82
N GLY A 93 0.61 5.68 -7.51
CA GLY A 93 1.91 5.64 -8.18
C GLY A 93 2.59 4.28 -8.03
N CYS A 94 2.63 3.73 -6.81
CA CYS A 94 3.18 2.41 -6.53
C CYS A 94 2.39 1.30 -7.24
N ALA A 95 1.06 1.37 -7.24
CA ALA A 95 0.20 0.43 -7.94
C ALA A 95 0.43 0.48 -9.46
N ALA A 96 0.56 1.67 -10.05
CA ALA A 96 0.84 1.85 -11.46
C ALA A 96 2.24 1.33 -11.84
N ALA A 97 3.25 1.59 -11.00
CA ALA A 97 4.60 1.07 -11.20
C ALA A 97 4.62 -0.47 -11.15
N LEU A 98 3.93 -1.07 -10.17
CA LEU A 98 3.81 -2.52 -10.08
C LEU A 98 3.08 -3.11 -11.29
N ALA A 99 1.97 -2.50 -11.71
CA ALA A 99 1.22 -2.94 -12.89
C ALA A 99 2.05 -2.83 -14.18
N TRP A 100 2.89 -1.81 -14.30
CA TRP A 100 3.82 -1.67 -15.41
C TRP A 100 4.87 -2.79 -15.40
N LEU A 101 5.55 -2.98 -14.27
CA LEU A 101 6.58 -4.02 -14.10
C LEU A 101 6.02 -5.44 -14.32
N THR A 102 4.77 -5.67 -13.91
CA THR A 102 4.06 -6.93 -14.13
C THR A 102 3.77 -7.17 -15.60
N GLN A 103 3.35 -6.13 -16.35
CA GLN A 103 3.06 -6.27 -17.78
C GLN A 103 4.32 -6.45 -18.63
N THR A 104 5.48 -5.98 -18.18
CA THR A 104 6.75 -6.12 -18.90
C THR A 104 7.50 -7.42 -18.55
N ASP A 105 6.95 -8.29 -17.71
CA ASP A 105 7.58 -9.53 -17.20
C ASP A 105 8.98 -9.31 -16.58
N THR A 106 9.30 -8.07 -16.19
CA THR A 106 10.58 -7.69 -15.58
C THR A 106 10.49 -7.65 -14.04
N ILE A 107 9.48 -8.30 -13.45
CA ILE A 107 9.37 -8.37 -12.00
C ILE A 107 10.58 -9.14 -11.47
N THR A 108 11.48 -8.43 -10.81
CA THR A 108 12.63 -8.99 -10.14
C THR A 108 12.53 -8.68 -8.66
N LEU A 109 13.02 -9.58 -7.79
CA LEU A 109 12.97 -9.40 -6.33
C LEU A 109 13.44 -8.00 -5.87
N PRO A 110 14.52 -7.40 -6.41
CA PRO A 110 14.93 -6.05 -6.02
C PRO A 110 13.88 -4.97 -6.32
N ALA A 111 13.11 -5.10 -7.41
CA ALA A 111 12.06 -4.15 -7.79
C ALA A 111 10.78 -4.27 -6.93
N LEU A 112 10.62 -5.38 -6.20
CA LEU A 112 9.55 -5.55 -5.20
C LEU A 112 9.97 -5.02 -3.81
N PHE A 113 11.28 -4.96 -3.54
CA PHE A 113 11.84 -4.45 -2.28
C PHE A 113 12.25 -2.97 -2.33
N GLY A 114 12.27 -2.35 -3.51
CA GLY A 114 12.70 -0.97 -3.74
C GLY A 114 11.83 -0.23 -4.74
#